data_AF-A0A841MLC3-F1
#
_entry.id   AF-A0A841MLC3-F1
#
_cell.length_a   1.000
_cell.length_b   1.000
_cell.length_c   1.000
_cell.angle_alpha   90.00
_cell.angle_beta   90.00
_cell.angle_gamma   90.00
#
_symmetry.space_group_name_H-M   'P 1'
#
loop_
_entity.id
_entity.type
_entity.pdbx_description
1 polymer ?
#
loop_
_entity_poly.entity_id
_entity_poly.type
_entity_poly.pdbx_seq_one_letter_code
_entity_poly.pdbx_strand_id
1 'polypeptide(L)'
;MNTFLNKNTWLSKLLLAIILMIPTITYAQYQEGIPKPSGPVDLSKTSNIVIFIALPLIILIVYLIFRKRIKRIKEEKRKNM
;
A
#
# COMPACT_ATOMS: atom_id res chain seq x y z
N MET A 1 -20.71 -0.75 -12.11
CA MET A 1 -19.26 -0.96 -12.34
C MET A 1 -19.02 -0.73 -13.82
N ASN A 2 -18.36 0.37 -14.20
CA ASN A 2 -18.35 0.88 -15.57
C ASN A 2 -17.88 -0.19 -16.56
N THR A 3 -18.73 -0.51 -17.53
CA THR A 3 -18.49 -1.43 -18.66
C THR A 3 -17.30 -1.02 -19.54
N PHE A 4 -16.79 0.20 -19.36
CA PHE A 4 -15.58 0.72 -20.00
C PHE A 4 -14.32 -0.08 -19.64
N LEU A 5 -14.18 -0.56 -18.40
CA LEU A 5 -12.98 -1.31 -17.97
C LEU A 5 -12.92 -2.74 -18.51
N ASN A 6 -14.05 -3.32 -18.93
CA ASN A 6 -14.13 -4.75 -19.26
C ASN A 6 -13.87 -5.06 -20.75
N LYS A 7 -13.84 -4.04 -21.62
CA LYS A 7 -13.60 -4.24 -23.06
C LYS A 7 -12.13 -4.46 -23.42
N ASN A 8 -11.19 -4.12 -22.53
CA ASN A 8 -9.77 -4.21 -22.84
C ASN A 8 -8.96 -4.88 -21.71
N THR A 9 -9.25 -6.16 -21.49
CA THR A 9 -8.60 -7.00 -20.48
C THR A 9 -7.10 -7.19 -20.77
N TRP A 10 -6.67 -7.03 -22.02
CA TRP A 10 -5.26 -7.09 -22.40
C TRP A 10 -4.49 -5.83 -21.99
N LEU A 11 -5.01 -4.63 -22.32
CA LEU A 11 -4.39 -3.37 -21.89
C LEU A 11 -4.32 -3.25 -20.36
N SER A 12 -5.38 -3.65 -19.65
CA SER A 12 -5.39 -3.61 -18.18
C SER A 12 -4.38 -4.57 -17.55
N LYS A 13 -4.22 -5.78 -18.11
CA LYS A 13 -3.17 -6.72 -17.70
C LYS A 13 -1.77 -6.19 -18.00
N LEU A 14 -1.57 -5.55 -19.15
CA LEU A 14 -0.31 -4.93 -19.53
C LEU A 14 0.07 -3.78 -18.58
N LEU A 15 -0.88 -2.88 -18.31
CA LEU A 15 -0.71 -1.79 -17.35
C LEU A 15 -0.37 -2.31 -15.96
N LEU A 16 -1.09 -3.35 -15.49
CA LEU A 16 -0.81 -3.98 -14.21
C LEU A 16 0.60 -4.58 -14.18
N ALA A 17 1.02 -5.28 -15.23
CA ALA A 17 2.37 -5.86 -15.34
C ALA A 17 3.45 -4.78 -15.31
N ILE A 18 3.26 -3.66 -16.02
CA ILE A 18 4.19 -2.52 -16.01
C ILE A 18 4.30 -1.94 -14.60
N ILE A 19 3.18 -1.72 -13.92
CA ILE A 19 3.16 -1.18 -12.56
C ILE A 19 3.87 -2.11 -11.58
N LEU A 20 3.70 -3.42 -11.72
CA LEU A 20 4.35 -4.43 -10.87
C LEU A 20 5.85 -4.58 -11.14
N MET A 21 6.36 -4.10 -12.28
CA MET A 21 7.79 -4.07 -12.60
C MET A 21 8.50 -2.80 -12.11
N ILE A 22 7.77 -1.75 -11.71
CA ILE A 22 8.39 -0.52 -11.16
C ILE A 22 9.28 -0.83 -9.94
N PRO A 23 8.90 -1.68 -8.98
CA PRO A 23 9.73 -1.99 -7.82
C PRO A 23 11.06 -2.70 -8.15
N THR A 24 11.14 -3.41 -9.29
CA THR A 24 12.35 -4.15 -9.67
C THR A 24 13.41 -3.26 -10.31
N ILE A 25 13.00 -2.10 -10.85
CA ILE A 25 13.90 -1.07 -11.38
C ILE A 25 14.22 0.02 -10.36
N THR A 26 13.47 0.11 -9.25
CA THR A 26 13.80 1.00 -8.15
C THR A 26 14.94 0.39 -7.33
N TYR A 27 16.18 0.65 -7.74
CA TYR A 27 17.31 0.57 -6.85
C TYR A 27 17.13 1.66 -5.80
N ALA A 28 16.89 1.30 -4.54
CA ALA A 28 17.02 2.24 -3.44
C ALA A 28 18.48 2.72 -3.46
N GLN A 29 18.72 3.88 -4.07
CA GLN A 29 20.07 4.42 -4.23
C GLN A 29 20.67 4.61 -2.84
N TYR A 30 21.69 3.82 -2.54
CA TYR A 30 22.48 4.01 -1.33
C TYR A 30 23.33 5.25 -1.55
N GLN A 31 22.99 6.35 -0.88
CA GLN A 31 23.77 7.58 -0.94
C GLN A 31 25.08 7.37 -0.17
N GLU A 32 26.17 7.15 -0.91
CA GLU A 32 27.52 7.08 -0.34
C GLU A 32 27.98 8.49 0.09
N GLY A 33 28.72 8.56 1.21
CA GLY A 33 29.35 9.80 1.67
C GLY A 33 28.48 10.76 2.49
N ILE A 34 27.17 10.53 2.63
CA ILE A 34 26.34 11.31 3.56
C ILE A 34 26.36 10.63 4.94
N PRO A 35 26.69 11.34 6.04
CA PRO A 35 26.64 10.76 7.36
C PRO A 35 25.23 10.24 7.63
N LYS A 36 25.14 8.94 7.88
CA LYS A 36 23.86 8.32 8.22
C LYS A 36 23.35 8.92 9.53
N PRO A 37 22.04 9.16 9.68
CA PRO A 37 21.49 9.37 11.00
C PRO A 37 21.77 8.10 11.82
N SER A 38 22.75 8.20 12.71
CA SER A 38 23.26 7.09 13.54
C SER A 38 22.69 7.13 14.96
N GLY A 39 21.87 8.15 15.26
CA GLY A 39 21.17 8.31 16.53
C GLY A 39 19.75 7.73 16.51
N PRO A 40 19.12 7.63 17.70
CA PRO A 40 17.71 7.27 17.80
C PRO A 40 16.84 8.24 16.99
N VAL A 41 15.70 7.75 16.50
CA VAL A 41 14.71 8.59 15.81
C VAL A 41 14.21 9.65 16.78
N ASP A 42 14.48 10.90 16.45
CA ASP A 42 14.01 12.05 17.21
C ASP A 42 12.51 12.29 16.97
N LEU A 43 11.68 11.96 17.95
CA LEU A 43 10.23 12.13 17.86
C LEU A 43 9.76 13.56 18.17
N SER A 44 10.65 14.51 18.47
CA SER A 44 10.26 15.92 18.61
C SER A 44 9.88 16.55 17.26
N LYS A 45 10.38 15.98 16.16
CA LYS A 45 10.09 16.45 14.80
C LYS A 45 8.78 15.84 14.30
N THR A 46 7.86 16.71 13.88
CA THR A 46 6.58 16.33 13.29
C THR A 46 6.74 15.35 12.12
N SER A 47 7.75 15.54 11.27
CA SER A 47 8.04 14.64 10.13
C SER A 47 8.29 13.20 10.59
N ASN A 48 9.04 13.02 11.68
CA ASN A 48 9.38 11.71 12.19
C ASN A 48 8.16 11.02 12.81
N ILE A 49 7.33 11.76 13.54
CA ILE A 49 6.04 11.25 14.04
C ILE A 49 5.17 10.78 12.87
N VAL A 50 5.06 11.58 11.82
CA VAL A 50 4.20 11.25 10.67
C VAL A 50 4.68 9.98 9.96
N ILE A 51 5.98 9.90 9.66
CA ILE A 51 6.55 8.78 8.90
C ILE A 51 6.57 7.50 9.73
N PHE A 52 7.02 7.56 10.98
CA PHE A 52 7.28 6.37 11.79
C PHE A 52 6.09 5.93 12.65
N ILE A 53 5.08 6.79 12.87
CA ILE A 53 3.92 6.47 13.73
C ILE A 53 2.61 6.61 12.96
N ALA A 54 2.31 7.81 12.45
CA ALA A 54 0.99 8.08 11.87
C ALA A 54 0.72 7.24 10.62
N LEU A 55 1.68 7.17 9.70
CA LEU A 55 1.55 6.42 8.45
C LEU A 55 1.31 4.91 8.69
N PRO A 56 2.11 4.20 9.51
CA PRO A 56 1.82 2.81 9.90
C PRO A 56 0.43 2.61 10.53
N LEU A 57 0.03 3.52 11.42
CA LEU A 57 -1.28 3.47 12.09
C LEU A 57 -2.43 3.62 11.10
N ILE A 58 -2.34 4.57 10.16
CA ILE A 58 -3.37 4.77 9.13
C ILE A 58 -3.49 3.52 8.26
N ILE A 59 -2.38 2.94 7.82
CA ILE A 59 -2.38 1.70 7.02
C ILE A 59 -3.08 0.58 7.79
N LEU A 60 -2.77 0.42 9.09
CA LEU A 60 -3.40 -0.58 9.94
C LEU A 60 -4.91 -0.35 10.09
N ILE A 61 -5.34 0.89 10.35
CA ILE A 61 -6.76 1.25 10.49
C ILE A 61 -7.52 0.92 9.20
N VAL A 62 -6.98 1.36 8.06
CA VAL A 62 -7.56 1.09 6.74
C VAL A 62 -7.67 -0.41 6.51
N TYR A 63 -6.58 -1.16 6.74
CA TYR A 63 -6.57 -2.62 6.61
C TYR A 63 -7.67 -3.29 7.45
N LEU A 64 -7.86 -2.88 8.71
CA LEU A 64 -8.88 -3.44 9.60
C LEU A 64 -10.31 -3.15 9.10
N ILE A 65 -10.55 -1.96 8.56
CA ILE A 65 -11.85 -1.60 7.96
C ILE A 65 -12.13 -2.49 6.76
N PHE A 66 -11.17 -2.66 5.86
CA PHE A 66 -11.31 -3.53 4.70
C PHE A 66 -11.52 -5.00 5.10
N ARG A 67 -10.73 -5.49 6.07
CA ARG A 67 -10.86 -6.86 6.58
C ARG A 67 -12.26 -7.14 7.14
N LYS A 68 -12.84 -6.20 7.87
CA LYS A 68 -14.22 -6.32 8.39
C LYS A 68 -15.25 -6.41 7.26
N ARG A 69 -15.12 -5.59 6.21
CA ARG A 69 -16.04 -5.62 5.06
C ARG A 69 -15.99 -6.95 4.32
N ILE A 70 -14.79 -7.46 4.05
CA ILE A 70 -14.62 -8.75 3.34
C ILE A 70 -15.25 -9.90 4.14
N LYS A 71 -15.07 -9.90 5.47
CA LYS A 71 -15.66 -10.93 6.35
C LYS A 71 -17.20 -10.91 6.30
N ARG A 72 -17.83 -9.73 6.37
CA ARG A 72 -19.30 -9.61 6.27
C ARG A 72 -19.85 -10.16 4.95
N ILE A 73 -19.23 -9.80 3.83
CA ILE A 73 -19.64 -10.28 2.50
C ILE A 73 -19.54 -11.81 2.41
N LYS A 74 -18.50 -12.41 3.00
CA LYS A 74 -18.33 -13.87 3.03
C LYS A 74 -19.41 -14.57 3.88
N GLU A 75 -19.80 -13.97 5.00
CA GLU A 75 -20.86 -14.49 5.88
C GLU A 75 -22.24 -14.40 5.22
N GLU A 76 -22.57 -13.29 4.56
CA GLU A 76 -23.82 -13.12 3.81
C GLU A 76 -23.94 -14.14 2.67
N LYS A 77 -22.86 -14.36 1.90
CA LYS A 77 -22.84 -15.40 0.85
C LYS A 77 -23.09 -16.80 1.41
N ARG A 78 -22.57 -17.12 2.60
CA ARG A 78 -22.78 -18.43 3.24
C ARG A 78 -24.21 -18.62 3.76
N LYS A 79 -24.91 -17.54 4.16
CA LYS A 79 -26.31 -17.61 4.60
C LYS A 79 -27.31 -17.73 3.46
N ASN A 80 -26.94 -17.26 2.27
CA ASN A 80 -27.79 -17.27 1.07
C ASN A 80 -27.54 -18.48 0.15
N MET A 81 -26.63 -19.38 0.54
CA MET A 81 -26.44 -20.72 -0.04
C MET A 81 -27.04 -21.76 0.89
#